data_AF-A0A7J9EGB6-F1
#
_entry.id   AF-A0A7J9EGB6-F1
#
_cell.length_a   1.000
_cell.length_b   1.000
_cell.length_c   1.000
_cell.angle_alpha   90.00
_cell.angle_beta   90.00
_cell.angle_gamma   90.00
#
_symmetry.space_group_name_H-M   'P 1'
#
loop_
_entity.id
_entity.type
_entity.pdbx_description
1 polymer ?
#
loop_
_entity_poly.entity_id
_entity_poly.type
_entity_poly.pdbx_seq_one_letter_code
_entity_poly.pdbx_strand_id
1 'polypeptide(L)'
;MKACGEVKALQEAKTVHEHLIGSFSPLKISIYNRILEMYLKCGSTNDAFDVFEKMPRRNLTSWDTMITGLARNGLGEDALDLFSQFKQAGLKPDAKMFLGVFYSCGVVGDINEGMLHFSLMSSDFGIVPSMEHYVGVVDMLGSTGNLDEALEFIEKMPFEASADVWETLMNLCRTHGHLELGDRCAELVKQLDPSRLNEQSKAGLIPLKDSDLKKNEKKKLASQSPLEVRSRVNEYRAGDTSHPANDRIYALLRCLKEHMKEAGYVPETRFVLHDIDQESKEEALLAHSERLALANGLLTSPARGQIRIIKNLRVCGDCHAAFKIMSKIVGREIIMRDAKRFHHFNEGLCSCRDFW
;
A
#
# COMPACT_ATOMS: atom_id res chain seq x y z
N MET A 1 3.15 -20.86 -0.16
CA MET A 1 2.42 -19.81 0.58
C MET A 1 3.27 -18.57 0.84
N LYS A 2 4.20 -18.56 1.82
CA LYS A 2 4.99 -17.36 2.15
C LYS A 2 5.72 -16.76 0.93
N ALA A 3 6.42 -17.58 0.16
CA ALA A 3 7.11 -17.14 -1.05
C ALA A 3 6.13 -16.51 -2.06
N CYS A 4 5.00 -17.17 -2.33
CA CYS A 4 3.97 -16.67 -3.25
C CYS A 4 3.49 -15.26 -2.87
N GLY A 5 3.19 -15.02 -1.59
CA GLY A 5 2.78 -13.70 -1.11
C GLY A 5 3.91 -12.67 -1.19
N GLU A 6 5.15 -13.03 -0.86
CA GLU A 6 6.30 -12.10 -0.87
C GLU A 6 6.66 -11.64 -2.30
N VAL A 7 6.58 -12.54 -3.28
CA VAL A 7 6.79 -12.22 -4.70
C VAL A 7 5.50 -11.86 -5.45
N LYS A 8 4.37 -11.78 -4.74
CA LYS A 8 3.03 -11.44 -5.28
C LYS A 8 2.60 -12.33 -6.47
N ALA A 9 3.01 -13.59 -6.43
CA ALA A 9 2.77 -14.60 -7.46
C ALA A 9 1.38 -15.22 -7.28
N LEU A 10 0.34 -14.55 -7.80
CA LEU A 10 -1.05 -14.95 -7.59
C LEU A 10 -1.37 -16.31 -8.24
N GLN A 11 -0.87 -16.58 -9.44
CA GLN A 11 -1.22 -17.83 -10.12
C GLN A 11 -0.69 -19.05 -9.35
N GLU A 12 0.54 -18.95 -8.86
CA GLU A 12 1.17 -19.93 -7.99
C GLU A 12 0.48 -20.01 -6.64
N ALA A 13 0.00 -18.89 -6.09
CA ALA A 13 -0.82 -18.88 -4.88
C ALA A 13 -2.11 -19.70 -5.07
N LYS A 14 -2.79 -19.56 -6.22
CA LYS A 14 -3.97 -20.35 -6.58
C LYS A 14 -3.65 -21.85 -6.68
N THR A 15 -2.60 -22.23 -7.41
CA THR A 15 -2.17 -23.63 -7.49
C THR A 15 -1.84 -24.22 -6.12
N VAL A 16 -1.16 -23.47 -5.25
CA VAL A 16 -0.85 -23.92 -3.88
C VAL A 16 -2.13 -24.10 -3.06
N HIS A 17 -3.07 -23.18 -3.15
CA HIS A 17 -4.34 -23.27 -2.43
C HIS A 17 -5.17 -24.49 -2.88
N GLU A 18 -5.33 -24.70 -4.19
CA GLU A 18 -6.02 -25.85 -4.76
C GLU A 18 -5.40 -27.18 -4.28
N HIS A 19 -4.06 -27.27 -4.32
CA HIS A 19 -3.34 -28.45 -3.85
C HIS A 19 -3.57 -28.72 -2.35
N LEU A 20 -3.61 -27.67 -1.52
CA LEU A 20 -3.85 -27.80 -0.07
C LEU A 20 -5.27 -28.32 0.22
N ILE A 21 -6.28 -27.77 -0.45
CA ILE A 21 -7.67 -28.25 -0.29
C ILE A 21 -7.81 -29.70 -0.78
N GLY A 22 -7.21 -30.03 -1.93
CA GLY A 22 -7.32 -31.38 -2.52
C GLY A 22 -6.56 -32.46 -1.73
N SER A 23 -5.45 -32.11 -1.08
CA SER A 23 -4.60 -33.09 -0.39
C SER A 23 -4.87 -33.20 1.11
N PHE A 24 -5.49 -32.19 1.72
CA PHE A 24 -5.68 -32.11 3.16
C PHE A 24 -7.09 -31.59 3.49
N SER A 25 -7.96 -32.46 3.99
CA SER A 25 -9.29 -32.08 4.48
C SER A 25 -9.62 -32.82 5.77
N PRO A 26 -10.02 -32.13 6.86
CA PRO A 26 -10.14 -30.67 6.99
C PRO A 26 -8.78 -29.98 7.27
N LEU A 27 -8.60 -28.75 6.77
CA LEU A 27 -7.42 -27.93 7.06
C LEU A 27 -7.44 -27.37 8.49
N LYS A 28 -6.27 -27.27 9.11
CA LYS A 28 -6.09 -26.55 10.39
C LYS A 28 -6.32 -25.05 10.20
N ILE A 29 -6.88 -24.37 11.20
CA ILE A 29 -7.13 -22.90 11.18
C ILE A 29 -5.84 -22.12 10.85
N SER A 30 -4.68 -22.56 11.35
CA SER A 30 -3.39 -21.93 11.05
C SER A 30 -2.98 -22.01 9.58
N ILE A 31 -3.45 -23.02 8.83
CA ILE A 31 -3.22 -23.14 7.40
C ILE A 31 -4.14 -22.17 6.66
N TYR A 32 -5.42 -22.09 7.04
CA TYR A 32 -6.34 -21.09 6.48
C TYR A 32 -5.79 -19.67 6.65
N ASN A 33 -5.33 -19.30 7.85
CA ASN A 33 -4.75 -17.97 8.10
C ASN A 33 -3.55 -17.67 7.18
N ARG A 34 -2.73 -18.68 6.84
CA ARG A 34 -1.62 -18.52 5.89
C ARG A 34 -2.09 -18.39 4.44
N ILE A 35 -3.20 -19.02 4.07
CA ILE A 35 -3.82 -18.87 2.75
C ILE A 35 -4.39 -17.46 2.62
N LEU A 36 -5.10 -16.96 3.64
CA LEU A 36 -5.59 -15.57 3.70
C LEU A 36 -4.44 -14.57 3.52
N GLU A 37 -3.39 -14.68 4.35
CA GLU A 37 -2.22 -13.81 4.28
C GLU A 37 -1.54 -13.85 2.90
N MET A 38 -1.47 -15.04 2.28
CA MET A 38 -0.91 -15.20 0.94
C MET A 38 -1.73 -14.44 -0.11
N TYR A 39 -3.05 -14.60 -0.14
CA TYR A 39 -3.91 -13.91 -1.10
C TYR A 39 -3.91 -12.40 -0.91
N LEU A 40 -4.00 -11.93 0.34
CA LEU A 40 -3.97 -10.51 0.67
C LEU A 40 -2.64 -9.86 0.28
N LYS A 41 -1.51 -10.56 0.43
CA LYS A 41 -0.19 -10.08 -0.05
C LYS A 41 -0.05 -10.11 -1.57
N CYS A 42 -0.82 -10.96 -2.24
CA CYS A 42 -0.95 -10.94 -3.70
C CYS A 42 -1.95 -9.87 -4.17
N GLY A 43 -2.61 -9.12 -3.29
CA GLY A 43 -3.67 -8.18 -3.67
C GLY A 43 -4.88 -8.85 -4.32
N SER A 44 -5.17 -10.11 -3.97
CA SER A 44 -6.40 -10.80 -4.38
C SER A 44 -7.34 -10.90 -3.19
N THR A 45 -8.04 -9.81 -2.90
CA THR A 45 -8.93 -9.68 -1.73
C THR A 45 -10.18 -10.55 -1.87
N ASN A 46 -10.72 -10.71 -3.08
CA ASN A 46 -11.86 -11.60 -3.34
C ASN A 46 -11.53 -13.06 -3.03
N ASP A 47 -10.38 -13.57 -3.50
CA ASP A 47 -9.94 -14.95 -3.17
C ASP A 47 -9.73 -15.11 -1.65
N ALA A 48 -9.24 -14.07 -0.96
CA ALA A 48 -9.08 -14.08 0.50
C ALA A 48 -10.44 -14.12 1.22
N PHE A 49 -11.41 -13.31 0.81
CA PHE A 49 -12.77 -13.31 1.35
C PHE A 49 -13.46 -14.65 1.13
N ASP A 50 -13.36 -15.24 -0.06
CA ASP A 50 -13.93 -16.55 -0.37
C ASP A 50 -13.39 -17.63 0.58
N VAL A 51 -12.09 -17.61 0.87
CA VAL A 51 -11.48 -18.52 1.84
C VAL A 51 -12.02 -18.24 3.23
N PHE A 52 -12.04 -16.98 3.65
CA PHE A 52 -12.49 -16.56 4.98
C PHE A 52 -13.94 -17.00 5.24
N GLU A 53 -14.84 -16.81 4.28
CA GLU A 53 -16.26 -17.20 4.36
C GLU A 53 -16.43 -18.72 4.47
N LYS A 54 -15.58 -19.49 3.79
CA LYS A 54 -15.61 -20.96 3.82
C LYS A 54 -14.90 -21.58 5.04
N MET A 55 -14.24 -20.79 5.88
CA MET A 55 -13.57 -21.30 7.08
C MET A 55 -14.57 -21.93 8.06
N PRO A 56 -14.41 -23.21 8.46
CA PRO A 56 -15.31 -23.84 9.44
C PRO A 56 -15.27 -23.19 10.83
N ARG A 57 -14.12 -22.62 11.19
CA ARG A 57 -13.87 -21.91 12.44
C ARG A 57 -12.89 -20.78 12.19
N ARG A 58 -13.14 -19.62 12.79
CA ARG A 58 -12.28 -18.43 12.74
C ARG A 58 -11.77 -18.14 14.14
N ASN A 59 -10.50 -17.78 14.24
CA ASN A 59 -9.92 -17.30 15.50
C ASN A 59 -9.53 -15.82 15.37
N LEU A 60 -9.07 -15.22 16.47
CA LEU A 60 -8.62 -13.82 16.50
C LEU A 60 -7.64 -13.51 15.37
N THR A 61 -6.69 -14.41 15.09
CA THR A 61 -5.73 -14.27 14.00
C THR A 61 -6.39 -14.26 12.61
N SER A 62 -7.46 -15.04 12.38
CA SER A 62 -8.20 -15.03 11.11
C SER A 62 -8.80 -13.64 10.84
N TRP A 63 -9.45 -13.07 11.85
CA TRP A 63 -10.06 -11.73 11.78
C TRP A 63 -9.01 -10.63 11.63
N ASP A 64 -7.97 -10.64 12.46
CA ASP A 64 -6.86 -9.66 12.39
C ASP A 64 -6.17 -9.67 11.02
N THR A 65 -5.94 -10.87 10.47
CA THR A 65 -5.33 -11.02 9.13
C THR A 65 -6.19 -10.38 8.05
N MET A 66 -7.50 -10.58 8.08
CA MET A 66 -8.42 -9.98 7.12
C MET A 66 -8.50 -8.46 7.30
N ILE A 67 -8.78 -7.96 8.50
CA ILE A 67 -8.90 -6.51 8.77
C ILE A 67 -7.63 -5.78 8.31
N THR A 68 -6.46 -6.22 8.79
CA THR A 68 -5.18 -5.59 8.43
C THR A 68 -4.88 -5.73 6.93
N GLY A 69 -5.21 -6.89 6.33
CA GLY A 69 -4.95 -7.15 4.93
C GLY A 69 -5.83 -6.33 3.98
N LEU A 70 -7.12 -6.18 4.30
CA LEU A 70 -8.07 -5.35 3.54
C LEU A 70 -7.65 -3.88 3.56
N ALA A 71 -7.32 -3.37 4.74
CA ALA A 71 -6.82 -2.01 4.89
C ALA A 71 -5.54 -1.77 4.05
N ARG A 72 -4.59 -2.72 4.06
CA ARG A 72 -3.38 -2.69 3.21
C ARG A 72 -3.66 -2.83 1.71
N ASN A 73 -4.88 -3.23 1.33
CA ASN A 73 -5.36 -3.22 -0.04
C ASN A 73 -6.19 -1.97 -0.38
N GLY A 74 -6.18 -0.98 0.51
CA GLY A 74 -6.97 0.24 0.36
C GLY A 74 -8.46 0.04 0.66
N LEU A 75 -8.88 -1.15 1.09
CA LEU A 75 -10.27 -1.47 1.41
C LEU A 75 -10.55 -1.19 2.89
N GLY A 76 -10.41 0.08 3.29
CA GLY A 76 -10.51 0.49 4.69
C GLY A 76 -11.93 0.36 5.27
N GLU A 77 -12.97 0.64 4.49
CA GLU A 77 -14.37 0.43 4.94
C GLU A 77 -14.67 -1.04 5.18
N ASP A 78 -14.33 -1.91 4.21
CA ASP A 78 -14.51 -3.37 4.36
C ASP A 78 -13.79 -3.90 5.61
N ALA A 79 -12.62 -3.32 5.94
CA ALA A 79 -11.88 -3.66 7.14
C ALA A 79 -12.61 -3.23 8.43
N LEU A 80 -13.17 -2.02 8.47
CA LEU A 80 -13.93 -1.49 9.62
C LEU A 80 -15.28 -2.20 9.78
N ASP A 81 -15.95 -2.56 8.69
CA ASP A 81 -17.15 -3.38 8.70
C ASP A 81 -16.87 -4.76 9.28
N LEU A 82 -15.75 -5.38 8.88
CA LEU A 82 -15.33 -6.67 9.42
C LEU A 82 -14.96 -6.59 10.91
N PHE A 83 -14.34 -5.48 11.35
CA PHE A 83 -14.09 -5.21 12.76
C PHE A 83 -15.39 -5.03 13.56
N SER A 84 -16.40 -4.37 12.96
CA SER A 84 -17.72 -4.22 13.56
C SER A 84 -18.43 -5.56 13.71
N GLN A 85 -18.39 -6.42 12.70
CA GLN A 85 -18.90 -7.79 12.78
C GLN A 85 -18.18 -8.62 13.86
N PHE A 86 -16.85 -8.48 13.96
CA PHE A 86 -16.06 -9.12 15.01
C PHE A 86 -16.54 -8.73 16.42
N LYS A 87 -16.77 -7.43 16.67
CA LYS A 87 -17.32 -6.94 17.94
C LYS A 87 -18.76 -7.44 18.18
N GLN A 88 -19.62 -7.40 17.16
CA GLN A 88 -21.02 -7.87 17.26
C GLN A 88 -21.13 -9.37 17.56
N ALA A 89 -20.14 -10.17 17.16
CA ALA A 89 -20.02 -11.57 17.53
C ALA A 89 -19.59 -11.80 19.00
N GLY A 90 -19.48 -10.73 19.80
CA GLY A 90 -19.07 -10.78 21.21
C GLY A 90 -17.57 -11.07 21.40
N LEU A 91 -16.77 -10.96 20.33
CA LEU A 91 -15.33 -11.20 20.40
C LEU A 91 -14.61 -9.94 20.87
N LYS A 92 -13.53 -10.14 21.64
CA LYS A 92 -12.71 -9.05 22.18
C LYS A 92 -11.44 -8.87 21.36
N PRO A 93 -11.14 -7.65 20.89
CA PRO A 93 -9.91 -7.38 20.16
C PRO A 93 -8.70 -7.50 21.09
N ASP A 94 -7.55 -7.83 20.53
CA ASP A 94 -6.26 -7.64 21.19
C ASP A 94 -5.62 -6.31 20.76
N ALA A 95 -4.51 -5.97 21.42
CA ALA A 95 -3.74 -4.77 21.11
C ALA A 95 -3.36 -4.70 19.62
N LYS A 96 -2.94 -5.83 19.05
CA LYS A 96 -2.48 -5.89 17.66
C LYS A 96 -3.59 -5.55 16.65
N MET A 97 -4.82 -6.01 16.89
CA MET A 97 -5.95 -5.72 16.00
C MET A 97 -6.24 -4.21 15.88
N PHE A 98 -6.01 -3.43 16.94
CA PHE A 98 -6.18 -1.97 16.90
C PHE A 98 -5.23 -1.27 15.92
N LEU A 99 -4.01 -1.80 15.71
CA LEU A 99 -3.10 -1.27 14.69
C LEU A 99 -3.70 -1.37 13.29
N GLY A 100 -4.38 -2.49 12.99
CA GLY A 100 -5.12 -2.67 11.74
C GLY A 100 -6.30 -1.70 11.62
N VAL A 101 -6.99 -1.44 12.74
CA VAL A 101 -8.12 -0.50 12.81
C VAL A 101 -7.68 0.95 12.59
N PHE A 102 -6.61 1.42 13.25
CA PHE A 102 -6.07 2.78 13.03
C PHE A 102 -5.61 2.96 11.59
N TYR A 103 -4.93 1.95 11.03
CA TYR A 103 -4.53 1.98 9.62
C TYR A 103 -5.75 2.04 8.69
N SER A 104 -6.84 1.32 9.02
CA SER A 104 -8.09 1.38 8.26
C SER A 104 -8.73 2.77 8.32
N CYS A 105 -8.77 3.39 9.50
CA CYS A 105 -9.26 4.75 9.71
C CYS A 105 -8.45 5.76 8.88
N GLY A 106 -7.13 5.62 8.84
CA GLY A 106 -6.24 6.45 8.03
C GLY A 106 -6.43 6.25 6.52
N VAL A 107 -6.82 5.05 6.08
CA VAL A 107 -7.15 4.76 4.67
C VAL A 107 -8.47 5.39 4.26
N VAL A 108 -9.48 5.43 5.13
CA VAL A 108 -10.79 6.02 4.82
C VAL A 108 -10.87 7.51 5.12
N GLY A 109 -9.91 8.06 5.87
CA GLY A 109 -9.91 9.47 6.26
C GLY A 109 -10.69 9.79 7.54
N ASP A 110 -11.10 8.78 8.30
CA ASP A 110 -11.97 8.97 9.49
C ASP A 110 -11.13 9.03 10.76
N ILE A 111 -10.58 10.21 11.03
CA ILE A 111 -9.77 10.46 12.23
C ILE A 111 -10.60 10.36 13.52
N ASN A 112 -11.90 10.66 13.46
CA ASN A 112 -12.76 10.67 14.63
C ASN A 112 -13.03 9.25 15.12
N GLU A 113 -13.38 8.34 14.21
CA GLU A 113 -13.54 6.92 14.52
C GLU A 113 -12.22 6.31 15.01
N GLY A 114 -11.09 6.70 14.41
CA GLY A 114 -9.77 6.26 14.85
C GLY A 114 -9.42 6.68 16.28
N MET A 115 -9.66 7.94 16.64
CA MET A 115 -9.44 8.46 17.99
C MET A 115 -10.43 7.88 19.01
N LEU A 116 -11.67 7.62 18.59
CA LEU A 116 -12.64 6.87 19.40
C LEU A 116 -12.09 5.47 19.71
N HIS A 117 -11.62 4.72 18.71
CA HIS A 117 -11.05 3.40 18.92
C HIS A 117 -9.80 3.43 19.81
N PHE A 118 -8.95 4.46 19.70
CA PHE A 118 -7.80 4.62 20.58
C PHE A 118 -8.21 4.80 22.05
N SER A 119 -9.28 5.57 22.31
CA SER A 119 -9.83 5.75 23.65
C SER A 119 -10.45 4.46 24.19
N LEU A 120 -11.23 3.76 23.35
CA LEU A 120 -11.90 2.51 23.69
C LEU A 120 -10.92 1.40 24.09
N MET A 121 -9.69 1.39 23.53
CA MET A 121 -8.65 0.44 23.93
C MET A 121 -8.49 0.37 25.44
N SER A 122 -8.39 1.53 26.10
CA SER A 122 -8.21 1.61 27.55
C SER A 122 -9.53 1.48 28.30
N SER A 123 -10.57 2.21 27.88
CA SER A 123 -11.83 2.31 28.65
C SER A 123 -12.63 1.00 28.66
N ASP A 124 -12.73 0.33 27.51
CA ASP A 124 -13.68 -0.76 27.30
C ASP A 124 -12.97 -2.12 27.21
N PHE A 125 -11.75 -2.12 26.69
CA PHE A 125 -10.97 -3.35 26.49
C PHE A 125 -9.85 -3.54 27.51
N GLY A 126 -9.53 -2.53 28.33
CA GLY A 126 -8.47 -2.61 29.35
C GLY A 126 -7.08 -2.82 28.77
N ILE A 127 -6.87 -2.43 27.50
CA ILE A 127 -5.61 -2.55 26.78
C ILE A 127 -4.85 -1.24 26.94
N VAL A 128 -3.67 -1.32 27.57
CA VAL A 128 -2.75 -0.17 27.70
C VAL A 128 -2.07 0.08 26.35
N PRO A 129 -2.20 1.27 25.75
CA PRO A 129 -1.55 1.59 24.49
C PRO A 129 -0.02 1.55 24.62
N SER A 130 0.62 0.68 23.85
CA SER A 130 2.07 0.66 23.66
C SER A 130 2.53 1.72 22.63
N MET A 131 3.84 1.98 22.54
CA MET A 131 4.44 2.85 21.52
C MET A 131 3.98 2.55 20.08
N GLU A 132 3.75 1.27 19.73
CA GLU A 132 3.26 0.90 18.40
C GLU A 132 1.88 1.51 18.10
N HIS A 133 1.02 1.65 19.11
CA HIS A 133 -0.31 2.27 18.94
C HIS A 133 -0.19 3.77 18.73
N TYR A 134 0.72 4.45 19.45
CA TYR A 134 0.99 5.87 19.23
C TYR A 134 1.54 6.13 17.83
N VAL A 135 2.47 5.30 17.35
CA VAL A 135 2.94 5.35 15.96
C VAL A 135 1.77 5.14 14.98
N GLY A 136 0.88 4.19 15.26
CA GLY A 136 -0.31 3.94 14.43
C GLY A 136 -1.28 5.13 14.36
N VAL A 137 -1.51 5.82 15.47
CA VAL A 137 -2.36 7.02 15.51
C VAL A 137 -1.69 8.19 14.80
N VAL A 138 -0.39 8.39 14.97
CA VAL A 138 0.37 9.43 14.24
C VAL A 138 0.36 9.14 12.73
N ASP A 139 0.54 7.88 12.30
CA ASP A 139 0.40 7.51 10.89
C ASP A 139 -0.99 7.80 10.37
N MET A 140 -2.04 7.48 11.14
CA MET A 140 -3.43 7.75 10.77
C MET A 140 -3.71 9.25 10.60
N LEU A 141 -3.35 10.08 11.58
CA LEU A 141 -3.53 11.53 11.55
C LEU A 141 -2.71 12.16 10.42
N GLY A 142 -1.42 11.83 10.32
CA GLY A 142 -0.55 12.42 9.32
C GLY A 142 -0.88 11.96 7.89
N SER A 143 -1.35 10.72 7.68
CA SER A 143 -1.76 10.22 6.35
C SER A 143 -2.98 10.93 5.79
N THR A 144 -3.78 11.56 6.66
CA THR A 144 -4.97 12.32 6.27
C THR A 144 -4.67 13.81 6.12
N GLY A 145 -3.41 14.21 6.26
CA GLY A 145 -2.95 15.60 6.16
C GLY A 145 -3.07 16.40 7.47
N ASN A 146 -3.57 15.80 8.55
CA ASN A 146 -3.76 16.44 9.86
C ASN A 146 -2.44 16.44 10.65
N LEU A 147 -1.43 17.14 10.12
CA LEU A 147 -0.07 17.16 10.65
C LEU A 147 0.05 17.89 11.98
N ASP A 148 -0.72 18.95 12.17
CA ASP A 148 -0.73 19.73 13.42
C ASP A 148 -1.38 18.94 14.55
N GLU A 149 -2.49 18.25 14.27
CA GLU A 149 -3.15 17.33 15.20
C GLU A 149 -2.24 16.14 15.55
N ALA A 150 -1.48 15.63 14.57
CA ALA A 150 -0.48 14.59 14.82
C ALA A 150 0.63 15.09 15.75
N LEU A 151 1.11 16.33 15.58
CA LEU A 151 2.09 16.93 16.47
C LEU A 151 1.52 17.15 17.88
N GLU A 152 0.32 17.72 17.99
CA GLU A 152 -0.37 17.93 19.27
C GLU A 152 -0.59 16.60 20.01
N PHE A 153 -0.93 15.54 19.27
CA PHE A 153 -1.06 14.20 19.84
C PHE A 153 0.28 13.69 20.42
N ILE A 154 1.39 13.91 19.72
CA ILE A 154 2.74 13.55 20.20
C ILE A 154 3.09 14.35 21.47
N GLU A 155 2.80 15.65 21.50
CA GLU A 155 3.08 16.52 22.64
C GLU A 155 2.28 16.14 23.89
N LYS A 156 1.09 15.54 23.72
CA LYS A 156 0.23 15.04 24.81
C LYS A 156 0.57 13.62 25.27
N MET A 157 1.56 12.96 24.67
CA MET A 157 1.96 11.61 25.08
C MET A 157 2.40 11.61 26.55
N PRO A 158 2.04 10.57 27.33
CA PRO A 158 2.41 10.50 28.75
C PRO A 158 3.89 10.15 28.98
N PHE A 159 4.68 10.01 27.91
CA PHE A 159 6.10 9.66 27.92
C PHE A 159 6.79 10.21 26.67
N GLU A 160 8.12 10.25 26.67
CA GLU A 160 8.92 10.73 25.55
C GLU A 160 8.71 9.88 24.30
N ALA A 161 8.43 10.53 23.17
CA ALA A 161 8.21 9.88 21.89
C ALA A 161 9.47 9.20 21.35
N SER A 162 9.31 7.99 20.81
CA SER A 162 10.41 7.23 20.22
C SER A 162 10.83 7.76 18.85
N ALA A 163 12.00 7.31 18.37
CA ALA A 163 12.46 7.63 17.03
C ALA A 163 11.43 7.23 15.95
N ASP A 164 10.71 6.11 16.14
CA ASP A 164 9.67 5.65 15.21
C ASP A 164 8.51 6.64 15.07
N VAL A 165 8.12 7.33 16.15
CA VAL A 165 7.04 8.34 16.15
C VAL A 165 7.47 9.55 15.32
N TRP A 166 8.65 10.10 15.61
CA TRP A 166 9.19 11.25 14.88
C TRP A 166 9.51 10.92 13.43
N GLU A 167 10.01 9.73 13.14
CA GLU A 167 10.26 9.26 11.78
C GLU A 167 8.95 9.14 10.99
N THR A 168 7.89 8.66 11.63
CA THR A 168 6.54 8.57 11.02
C THR A 168 6.02 9.97 10.66
N LEU A 169 6.04 10.92 11.61
CA LEU A 169 5.59 12.30 11.34
C LEU A 169 6.48 12.99 10.30
N MET A 170 7.80 12.81 10.37
CA MET A 170 8.75 13.33 9.39
C MET A 170 8.37 12.91 7.97
N ASN A 171 8.17 11.62 7.74
CA ASN A 171 7.85 11.07 6.42
C ASN A 171 6.51 11.63 5.88
N LEU A 172 5.52 11.80 6.75
CA LEU A 172 4.21 12.36 6.40
C LEU A 172 4.33 13.86 6.09
N CYS A 173 5.08 14.62 6.88
CA CYS A 173 5.37 16.03 6.59
C CYS A 173 6.01 16.21 5.21
N ARG A 174 6.99 15.36 4.86
CA ARG A 174 7.61 15.41 3.53
C ARG A 174 6.63 15.08 2.41
N THR A 175 5.78 14.07 2.63
CA THR A 175 4.75 13.65 1.65
C THR A 175 3.75 14.77 1.38
N HIS A 176 3.37 15.52 2.42
CA HIS A 176 2.44 16.65 2.33
C HIS A 176 3.11 18.00 2.03
N GLY A 177 4.44 18.04 1.85
CA GLY A 177 5.19 19.25 1.52
C GLY A 177 5.43 20.22 2.68
N HIS A 178 5.18 19.80 3.93
CA HIS A 178 5.39 20.60 5.13
C HIS A 178 6.85 20.52 5.60
N LEU A 179 7.77 21.12 4.83
CA LEU A 179 9.21 20.92 4.96
C LEU A 179 9.78 21.35 6.32
N GLU A 180 9.33 22.46 6.89
CA GLU A 180 9.86 22.98 8.17
C GLU A 180 9.63 22.01 9.33
N LEU A 181 8.39 21.52 9.49
CA LEU A 181 8.08 20.50 10.49
C LEU A 181 8.81 19.19 10.19
N GLY A 182 8.94 18.82 8.92
CA GLY A 182 9.74 17.68 8.48
C GLY A 182 11.22 17.78 8.86
N ASP A 183 11.82 18.97 8.76
CA ASP A 183 13.22 19.23 9.16
C ASP A 183 13.38 19.14 10.68
N ARG A 184 12.43 19.70 11.45
CA ARG A 184 12.41 19.58 12.91
C ARG A 184 12.32 18.11 13.35
N CYS A 185 11.44 17.33 12.74
CA CYS A 185 11.32 15.90 13.05
C CYS A 185 12.60 15.14 12.68
N ALA A 186 13.26 15.49 11.58
CA ALA A 186 14.52 14.87 11.17
C ALA A 186 15.64 15.09 12.20
N GLU A 187 15.76 16.30 12.76
CA GLU A 187 16.74 16.56 13.82
C GLU A 187 16.43 15.78 15.11
N LEU A 188 15.15 15.58 15.46
CA LEU A 188 14.75 14.73 16.59
C LEU A 188 15.09 13.25 16.35
N VAL A 189 14.79 12.72 15.16
CA VAL A 189 15.16 11.35 14.77
C VAL A 189 16.68 11.18 14.85
N LYS A 190 17.45 12.16 14.36
CA LYS A 190 18.92 12.14 14.41
C LYS A 190 19.46 12.08 15.83
N GLN A 191 18.85 12.81 16.76
CA GLN A 191 19.26 12.80 18.17
C GLN A 191 18.97 11.46 18.84
N LEU A 192 17.82 10.84 18.51
CA LEU A 192 17.40 9.57 19.11
C LEU A 192 18.11 8.36 18.50
N ASP A 193 18.23 8.31 17.18
CA ASP A 193 18.85 7.22 16.42
C ASP A 193 19.34 7.71 15.05
N PRO A 194 20.62 8.12 14.93
CA PRO A 194 21.20 8.60 13.68
C PRO A 194 21.15 7.58 12.53
N SER A 195 21.07 6.27 12.83
CA SER A 195 21.15 5.22 11.82
C SER A 195 19.89 5.13 10.94
N ARG A 196 18.80 5.75 11.38
CA ARG A 196 17.51 5.77 10.67
C ARG A 196 17.45 6.79 9.53
N LEU A 197 18.34 7.77 9.53
CA LEU A 197 18.37 8.80 8.49
C LEU A 197 19.28 8.39 7.34
N ASN A 198 18.71 8.21 6.16
CA ASN A 198 19.44 8.06 4.91
C ASN A 198 19.09 9.22 3.96
N GLU A 199 19.87 9.39 2.89
CA GLU A 199 19.62 10.48 1.92
C GLU A 199 18.22 10.42 1.28
N GLN A 200 17.62 9.23 1.18
CA GLN A 200 16.26 9.05 0.65
C GLN A 200 15.17 9.51 1.63
N SER A 201 15.33 9.21 2.93
CA SER A 201 14.39 9.63 3.98
C SER A 201 14.41 11.16 4.16
N LYS A 202 15.59 11.78 4.02
CA LYS A 202 15.71 13.25 4.01
C LYS A 202 15.02 13.89 2.80
N ALA A 203 15.07 13.24 1.64
CA ALA A 203 14.42 13.70 0.42
C ALA A 203 12.90 13.44 0.37
N GLY A 204 12.31 12.85 1.41
CA GLY A 204 10.87 12.52 1.44
C GLY A 204 10.48 11.31 0.59
N LEU A 205 11.46 10.56 0.08
CA LEU A 205 11.21 9.31 -0.62
C LEU A 205 11.04 8.22 0.44
N ILE A 206 9.80 7.82 0.75
CA ILE A 206 9.52 6.71 1.67
C ILE A 206 10.02 5.41 1.02
N PRO A 207 11.14 4.83 1.48
CA PRO A 207 11.62 3.56 0.97
C PRO A 207 10.76 2.43 1.57
N LEU A 208 10.79 1.25 0.96
CA LEU A 208 10.35 0.04 1.67
C LEU A 208 11.16 -0.09 2.96
N LYS A 209 10.52 -0.40 4.10
CA LYS A 209 11.23 -0.59 5.38
C LYS A 209 12.44 -1.51 5.20
N ASP A 210 13.52 -1.21 5.90
CA ASP A 210 14.80 -1.93 5.82
C ASP A 210 14.65 -3.44 6.15
N SER A 211 13.62 -3.81 6.91
CA SER A 211 13.21 -5.20 7.19
C SER A 211 12.56 -5.91 5.99
N ASP A 212 11.96 -5.17 5.06
CA ASP A 212 11.47 -5.65 3.76
C ASP A 212 12.58 -5.68 2.71
N LEU A 213 13.54 -4.73 2.78
CA LEU A 213 14.72 -4.69 1.90
C LEU A 213 15.77 -5.75 2.27
N LYS A 214 16.11 -5.97 3.55
CA LYS A 214 17.06 -7.02 3.97
C LYS A 214 16.54 -8.44 3.70
N LYS A 215 15.20 -8.61 3.67
CA LYS A 215 14.58 -9.83 3.13
C LYS A 215 14.77 -9.96 1.62
N ASN A 216 14.81 -8.86 0.88
CA ASN A 216 15.04 -8.83 -0.56
C ASN A 216 16.53 -8.89 -0.96
N GLU A 217 17.46 -8.34 -0.17
CA GLU A 217 18.91 -8.39 -0.45
C GLU A 217 19.51 -9.77 -0.16
N LYS A 218 19.12 -10.41 0.95
CA LYS A 218 19.41 -11.84 1.16
C LYS A 218 18.78 -12.73 0.07
N LYS A 219 17.77 -12.23 -0.65
CA LYS A 219 17.15 -12.90 -1.81
C LYS A 219 17.75 -12.52 -3.16
N LYS A 220 18.45 -11.39 -3.30
CA LYS A 220 19.19 -11.05 -4.53
C LYS A 220 20.36 -12.02 -4.76
N LEU A 221 20.94 -12.55 -3.67
CA LEU A 221 21.86 -13.69 -3.68
C LEU A 221 21.15 -15.06 -3.83
N ALA A 222 19.84 -15.13 -3.60
CA ALA A 222 18.98 -16.28 -3.90
C ALA A 222 18.15 -16.06 -5.18
N SER A 223 18.75 -15.39 -6.17
CA SER A 223 18.18 -14.99 -7.47
C SER A 223 17.84 -16.17 -8.40
N GLN A 224 17.49 -17.31 -7.83
CA GLN A 224 16.92 -18.47 -8.53
C GLN A 224 15.82 -19.11 -7.68
N SER A 225 14.86 -18.32 -7.23
CA SER A 225 13.58 -18.88 -6.79
C SER A 225 12.86 -19.43 -8.03
N PRO A 226 12.48 -20.73 -8.07
CA PRO A 226 11.77 -21.31 -9.21
C PRO A 226 10.44 -20.62 -9.57
N LEU A 227 9.92 -19.77 -8.67
CA LEU A 227 8.67 -19.04 -8.82
C LEU A 227 8.81 -17.76 -9.65
N GLU A 228 9.95 -17.07 -9.62
CA GLU A 228 10.16 -15.83 -10.40
C GLU A 228 10.28 -16.11 -11.91
N VAL A 229 10.72 -17.32 -12.29
CA VAL A 229 10.92 -17.74 -13.68
C VAL A 229 9.59 -18.03 -14.40
N ARG A 230 8.48 -18.23 -13.67
CA ARG A 230 7.18 -18.59 -14.29
C ARG A 230 6.25 -17.42 -14.58
N SER A 231 6.33 -16.33 -13.81
CA SER A 231 5.64 -15.08 -14.17
C SER A 231 6.56 -14.20 -15.02
N ARG A 232 6.16 -13.80 -16.22
CA ARG A 232 6.91 -12.82 -17.03
C ARG A 232 6.91 -11.46 -16.31
N VAL A 233 7.93 -11.19 -15.51
CA VAL A 233 8.13 -9.90 -14.84
C VAL A 233 8.97 -9.02 -15.77
N ASN A 234 8.42 -7.90 -16.21
CA ASN A 234 9.15 -6.88 -16.95
C ASN A 234 9.49 -5.73 -15.99
N GLU A 235 10.77 -5.35 -15.92
CA GLU A 235 11.23 -4.20 -15.13
C GLU A 235 11.22 -2.94 -16.00
N TYR A 236 10.82 -1.81 -15.41
CA TYR A 236 10.80 -0.51 -16.08
C TYR A 236 11.46 0.54 -15.19
N ARG A 237 12.21 1.44 -15.81
CA ARG A 237 12.74 2.66 -15.19
C ARG A 237 12.12 3.89 -15.82
N ALA A 238 12.08 4.99 -15.07
CA ALA A 238 11.59 6.25 -15.63
C ALA A 238 12.45 6.63 -16.85
N GLY A 239 11.81 6.92 -17.99
CA GLY A 239 12.50 7.21 -19.26
C GLY A 239 13.13 6.00 -19.95
N ASP A 240 12.82 4.77 -19.54
CA ASP A 240 13.38 3.57 -20.15
C ASP A 240 12.89 3.39 -21.59
N THR A 241 13.84 3.28 -22.52
CA THR A 241 13.61 3.07 -23.95
C THR A 241 14.19 1.75 -24.46
N SER A 242 14.74 0.92 -23.56
CA SER A 242 15.42 -0.33 -23.90
C SER A 242 14.47 -1.48 -24.28
N HIS A 243 13.18 -1.35 -23.97
CA HIS A 243 12.20 -2.42 -24.19
C HIS A 243 11.95 -2.65 -25.71
N PRO A 244 11.90 -3.90 -26.21
CA PRO A 244 11.72 -4.18 -27.64
C PRO A 244 10.45 -3.58 -28.26
N ALA A 245 9.41 -3.36 -27.45
CA ALA A 245 8.15 -2.75 -27.86
C ALA A 245 8.03 -1.25 -27.50
N ASN A 246 9.15 -0.57 -27.25
CA ASN A 246 9.19 0.81 -26.76
C ASN A 246 8.31 1.78 -27.56
N ASP A 247 8.46 1.78 -28.89
CA ASP A 247 7.72 2.70 -29.75
C ASP A 247 6.20 2.52 -29.62
N ARG A 248 5.75 1.27 -29.47
CA ARG A 248 4.33 0.95 -29.25
C ARG A 248 3.85 1.39 -27.87
N ILE A 249 4.68 1.22 -26.84
CA ILE A 249 4.38 1.65 -25.47
C ILE A 249 4.19 3.16 -25.42
N TYR A 250 5.15 3.94 -25.95
CA TYR A 250 5.07 5.40 -25.96
C TYR A 250 3.94 5.91 -26.88
N ALA A 251 3.71 5.27 -28.02
CA ALA A 251 2.56 5.62 -28.88
C ALA A 251 1.23 5.44 -28.15
N LEU A 252 1.05 4.33 -27.42
CA LEU A 252 -0.14 4.11 -26.61
C LEU A 252 -0.27 5.15 -25.49
N LEU A 253 0.82 5.48 -24.80
CA LEU A 253 0.79 6.50 -23.73
C LEU A 253 0.44 7.88 -24.25
N ARG A 254 0.95 8.30 -25.41
CA ARG A 254 0.56 9.57 -26.05
C ARG A 254 -0.92 9.57 -26.46
N CYS A 255 -1.41 8.46 -27.00
CA CYS A 255 -2.84 8.32 -27.30
C CYS A 255 -3.71 8.38 -26.03
N LEU A 256 -3.28 7.74 -24.94
CA LEU A 256 -3.99 7.83 -23.66
C LEU A 256 -3.91 9.24 -23.06
N LYS A 257 -2.79 9.97 -23.23
CA LYS A 257 -2.64 11.37 -22.76
C LYS A 257 -3.75 12.27 -23.29
N GLU A 258 -4.02 12.21 -24.59
CA GLU A 258 -5.07 13.04 -25.21
C GLU A 258 -6.46 12.70 -24.65
N HIS A 259 -6.83 11.42 -24.60
CA HIS A 259 -8.11 10.99 -24.02
C HIS A 259 -8.23 11.31 -22.53
N MET A 260 -7.12 11.23 -21.78
CA MET A 260 -7.10 11.64 -20.39
C MET A 260 -7.40 13.13 -20.25
N LYS A 261 -6.76 13.99 -21.07
CA LYS A 261 -7.01 15.44 -21.06
C LYS A 261 -8.48 15.75 -21.39
N GLU A 262 -9.06 15.08 -22.38
CA GLU A 262 -10.50 15.19 -22.70
C GLU A 262 -11.39 14.76 -21.53
N ALA A 263 -10.96 13.76 -20.75
CA ALA A 263 -11.66 13.30 -19.55
C ALA A 263 -11.40 14.16 -18.30
N GLY A 264 -10.68 15.29 -18.42
CA GLY A 264 -10.43 16.24 -17.33
C GLY A 264 -9.13 16.02 -16.54
N TYR A 265 -8.19 15.22 -17.06
CA TYR A 265 -6.85 15.08 -16.47
C TYR A 265 -6.05 16.38 -16.62
N VAL A 266 -5.52 16.88 -15.49
CA VAL A 266 -4.58 18.01 -15.47
C VAL A 266 -3.23 17.51 -14.97
N PRO A 267 -2.15 17.57 -15.77
CA PRO A 267 -0.82 17.13 -15.35
C PRO A 267 -0.28 17.96 -14.17
N GLU A 268 0.16 17.28 -13.11
CA GLU A 268 0.76 17.94 -11.95
C GLU A 268 2.29 17.95 -12.06
N THR A 269 2.84 18.95 -12.75
CA THR A 269 4.30 19.01 -13.05
C THR A 269 5.20 19.22 -11.83
N ARG A 270 4.62 19.54 -10.65
CA ARG A 270 5.34 19.55 -9.36
C ARG A 270 5.99 18.20 -9.02
N PHE A 271 5.51 17.10 -9.60
CA PHE A 271 6.10 15.77 -9.41
C PHE A 271 7.30 15.48 -10.34
N VAL A 272 7.69 16.44 -11.19
CA VAL A 272 8.91 16.37 -11.98
C VAL A 272 9.96 17.27 -11.33
N LEU A 273 10.92 16.64 -10.66
CA LEU A 273 11.98 17.33 -9.91
C LEU A 273 13.07 17.94 -10.81
N HIS A 274 13.08 17.62 -12.10
CA HIS A 274 14.04 18.18 -13.05
C HIS A 274 13.65 19.62 -13.41
N ASP A 275 14.62 20.52 -13.40
CA ASP A 275 14.45 21.90 -13.81
C ASP A 275 14.46 22.01 -15.35
N ILE A 276 13.31 21.71 -15.94
CA ILE A 276 13.05 21.74 -17.39
C ILE A 276 11.78 22.55 -17.67
N ASP A 277 11.57 22.92 -18.93
CA ASP A 277 10.37 23.63 -19.36
C ASP A 277 9.09 22.81 -19.12
N GLN A 278 7.95 23.49 -19.07
CA GLN A 278 6.67 22.89 -18.69
C GLN A 278 6.20 21.78 -19.66
N GLU A 279 6.48 21.92 -20.95
CA GLU A 279 6.13 20.91 -21.97
C GLU A 279 6.98 19.65 -21.77
N SER A 280 8.27 19.82 -21.55
CA SER A 280 9.18 18.73 -21.20
C SER A 280 8.82 18.06 -19.86
N LYS A 281 8.27 18.79 -18.88
CA LYS A 281 7.75 18.20 -17.64
C LYS A 281 6.54 17.30 -17.90
N GLU A 282 5.61 17.69 -18.78
CA GLU A 282 4.48 16.82 -19.14
C GLU A 282 4.92 15.52 -19.82
N GLU A 283 5.91 15.58 -20.72
CA GLU A 283 6.48 14.37 -21.34
C GLU A 283 7.24 13.51 -20.32
N ALA A 284 7.95 14.12 -19.38
CA ALA A 284 8.62 13.39 -18.29
C ALA A 284 7.61 12.61 -17.42
N LEU A 285 6.43 13.17 -17.14
CA LEU A 285 5.36 12.47 -16.42
C LEU A 285 4.87 11.22 -17.17
N LEU A 286 4.75 11.29 -18.51
CA LEU A 286 4.42 10.10 -19.31
C LEU A 286 5.46 9.00 -19.20
N ALA A 287 6.72 9.38 -19.06
CA ALA A 287 7.85 8.46 -18.98
C ALA A 287 8.03 7.83 -17.59
N HIS A 288 7.16 8.10 -16.62
CA HIS A 288 7.20 7.42 -15.32
C HIS A 288 7.07 5.90 -15.48
N SER A 289 7.89 5.15 -14.72
CA SER A 289 7.97 3.68 -14.81
C SER A 289 6.61 2.98 -14.67
N GLU A 290 5.72 3.54 -13.87
CA GLU A 290 4.37 2.98 -13.66
C GLU A 290 3.54 3.02 -14.93
N ARG A 291 3.60 4.15 -15.65
CA ARG A 291 2.86 4.34 -16.91
C ARG A 291 3.39 3.44 -18.00
N LEU A 292 4.72 3.28 -18.09
CA LEU A 292 5.35 2.33 -19.00
C LEU A 292 4.90 0.89 -18.72
N ALA A 293 4.88 0.49 -17.45
CA ALA A 293 4.41 -0.83 -17.02
C ALA A 293 2.93 -1.06 -17.37
N LEU A 294 2.07 -0.06 -17.14
CA LEU A 294 0.65 -0.13 -17.48
C LEU A 294 0.43 -0.24 -19.00
N ALA A 295 1.08 0.60 -19.79
CA ALA A 295 0.96 0.58 -21.24
C ALA A 295 1.43 -0.76 -21.82
N ASN A 296 2.56 -1.31 -21.36
CA ASN A 296 2.96 -2.65 -21.77
C ASN A 296 1.96 -3.72 -21.30
N GLY A 297 1.43 -3.59 -20.08
CA GLY A 297 0.38 -4.44 -19.55
C GLY A 297 -0.85 -4.46 -20.47
N LEU A 298 -1.33 -3.29 -20.91
CA LEU A 298 -2.45 -3.14 -21.83
C LEU A 298 -2.19 -3.81 -23.19
N LEU A 299 -0.97 -3.69 -23.72
CA LEU A 299 -0.59 -4.26 -25.02
C LEU A 299 -0.47 -5.79 -25.01
N THR A 300 -0.09 -6.38 -23.88
CA THR A 300 0.31 -7.79 -23.80
C THR A 300 -0.70 -8.69 -23.12
N SER A 301 -1.67 -8.13 -22.40
CA SER A 301 -2.67 -8.89 -21.66
C SER A 301 -4.00 -9.02 -22.41
N PRO A 302 -4.80 -10.06 -22.12
CA PRO A 302 -6.11 -10.23 -22.74
C PRO A 302 -7.03 -9.03 -22.53
N ALA A 303 -7.95 -8.81 -23.48
CA ALA A 303 -9.00 -7.81 -23.34
C ALA A 303 -9.80 -8.06 -22.05
N ARG A 304 -10.06 -6.99 -21.28
CA ARG A 304 -10.72 -7.03 -19.96
C ARG A 304 -9.97 -7.80 -18.86
N GLY A 305 -8.73 -8.25 -19.11
CA GLY A 305 -7.91 -8.85 -18.07
C GLY A 305 -7.55 -7.85 -16.97
N GLN A 306 -7.26 -8.32 -15.77
CA GLN A 306 -6.71 -7.48 -14.71
C GLN A 306 -5.23 -7.16 -14.99
N ILE A 307 -4.80 -5.92 -14.74
CA ILE A 307 -3.39 -5.52 -14.87
C ILE A 307 -2.80 -5.37 -13.48
N ARG A 308 -1.60 -5.92 -13.25
CA ARG A 308 -0.90 -5.90 -11.97
C ARG A 308 0.45 -5.22 -12.10
N ILE A 309 0.69 -4.20 -11.28
CA ILE A 309 1.93 -3.40 -11.31
C ILE A 309 2.51 -3.35 -9.89
N ILE A 310 3.83 -3.49 -9.78
CA ILE A 310 4.54 -3.39 -8.50
C ILE A 310 5.54 -2.25 -8.61
N LYS A 311 5.36 -1.21 -7.81
CA LYS A 311 6.29 -0.12 -7.60
C LYS A 311 7.05 -0.34 -6.29
N ASN A 312 8.36 -0.09 -6.32
CA ASN A 312 9.22 -0.19 -5.12
C ASN A 312 9.17 1.08 -4.26
N LEU A 313 8.80 2.21 -4.86
CA LEU A 313 8.61 3.51 -4.19
C LEU A 313 7.12 3.82 -4.07
N ARG A 314 6.76 4.86 -3.30
CA ARG A 314 5.40 5.43 -3.33
C ARG A 314 5.06 5.89 -4.76
N VAL A 315 3.86 5.59 -5.25
CA VAL A 315 3.38 6.15 -6.53
C VAL A 315 3.29 7.66 -6.38
N CYS A 316 3.61 8.49 -7.39
CA CYS A 316 3.40 9.93 -7.26
C CYS A 316 1.91 10.29 -7.41
N GLY A 317 1.49 11.46 -6.90
CA GLY A 317 0.10 11.92 -6.97
C GLY A 317 -0.41 12.01 -8.41
N ASP A 318 0.42 12.53 -9.33
CA ASP A 318 0.08 12.61 -10.75
C ASP A 318 -0.18 11.23 -11.38
N CYS A 319 0.68 10.23 -11.12
CA CYS A 319 0.46 8.88 -11.64
C CYS A 319 -0.76 8.21 -10.99
N HIS A 320 -1.02 8.48 -9.71
CA HIS A 320 -2.23 8.00 -9.04
C HIS A 320 -3.50 8.57 -9.71
N ALA A 321 -3.54 9.88 -9.96
CA ALA A 321 -4.64 10.54 -10.67
C ALA A 321 -4.80 10.03 -12.11
N ALA A 322 -3.69 9.86 -12.83
CA ALA A 322 -3.71 9.33 -14.18
C ALA A 322 -4.22 7.88 -14.22
N PHE A 323 -3.82 7.02 -13.28
CA PHE A 323 -4.26 5.63 -13.22
C PHE A 323 -5.77 5.50 -12.98
N LYS A 324 -6.37 6.37 -12.16
CA LYS A 324 -7.83 6.47 -12.02
C LYS A 324 -8.47 6.69 -13.39
N ILE A 325 -8.08 7.75 -14.10
CA ILE A 325 -8.68 8.11 -15.38
C ILE A 325 -8.42 7.04 -16.44
N MET A 326 -7.20 6.50 -16.50
CA MET A 326 -6.86 5.40 -17.40
C MET A 326 -7.74 4.17 -17.15
N SER A 327 -7.99 3.78 -15.89
CA SER A 327 -8.86 2.63 -15.57
C SER A 327 -10.27 2.77 -16.15
N LYS A 328 -10.82 4.00 -16.15
CA LYS A 328 -12.11 4.34 -16.76
C LYS A 328 -12.06 4.30 -18.28
N ILE A 329 -11.03 4.91 -18.89
CA ILE A 329 -10.87 4.95 -20.35
C ILE A 329 -10.73 3.54 -20.93
N VAL A 330 -9.91 2.70 -20.29
CA VAL A 330 -9.66 1.33 -20.79
C VAL A 330 -10.74 0.33 -20.37
N GLY A 331 -11.58 0.67 -19.39
CA GLY A 331 -12.59 -0.23 -18.82
C GLY A 331 -11.99 -1.48 -18.18
N ARG A 332 -10.89 -1.32 -17.42
CA ARG A 332 -10.16 -2.44 -16.80
C ARG A 332 -9.73 -2.10 -15.39
N GLU A 333 -9.83 -3.08 -14.49
CA GLU A 333 -9.24 -2.98 -13.16
C GLU A 333 -7.70 -3.03 -13.25
N ILE A 334 -7.07 -2.03 -12.64
CA ILE A 334 -5.61 -1.95 -12.49
C ILE A 334 -5.30 -2.08 -11.00
N ILE A 335 -4.58 -3.13 -10.63
CA ILE A 335 -4.08 -3.34 -9.28
C ILE A 335 -2.62 -2.92 -9.25
N MET A 336 -2.30 -1.88 -8.50
CA MET A 336 -0.92 -1.42 -8.35
C MET A 336 -0.53 -1.44 -6.88
N ARG A 337 0.58 -2.10 -6.58
CA ARG A 337 1.20 -2.08 -5.26
C ARG A 337 2.32 -1.07 -5.24
N ASP A 338 2.32 -0.15 -4.29
CA ASP A 338 3.45 0.73 -4.03
C ASP A 338 4.14 0.40 -2.69
N ALA A 339 5.04 1.27 -2.22
CA ALA A 339 5.75 1.05 -0.97
C ALA A 339 4.85 0.88 0.27
N LYS A 340 3.67 1.52 0.30
CA LYS A 340 2.78 1.57 1.48
C LYS A 340 1.57 0.63 1.36
N ARG A 341 0.95 0.48 0.19
CA ARG A 341 -0.28 -0.34 0.02
C ARG A 341 -0.57 -0.75 -1.42
N PHE A 342 -1.62 -1.55 -1.62
CA PHE A 342 -2.25 -1.69 -2.93
C PHE A 342 -3.27 -0.58 -3.18
N HIS A 343 -3.37 -0.24 -4.46
CA HIS A 343 -4.34 0.66 -5.04
C HIS A 343 -5.10 -0.14 -6.09
N HIS A 344 -6.41 -0.23 -5.93
CA HIS A 344 -7.30 -0.87 -6.90
C HIS A 344 -8.00 0.24 -7.67
N PHE A 345 -7.57 0.46 -8.91
CA PHE A 345 -8.16 1.46 -9.78
C PHE A 345 -9.24 0.80 -10.63
N ASN A 346 -10.47 1.30 -10.52
CA ASN A 346 -11.61 0.80 -11.27
C ASN A 346 -12.60 1.93 -11.55
N GLU A 347 -13.06 2.04 -12.80
CA GLU A 347 -14.07 3.03 -13.22
C GLU A 347 -13.78 4.49 -12.80
N GLY A 348 -12.50 4.90 -12.76
CA GLY A 348 -12.14 6.26 -12.38
C GLY A 348 -11.93 6.49 -10.89
N LEU A 349 -12.10 5.47 -10.07
CA LEU A 349 -11.93 5.51 -8.62
C LEU A 349 -10.70 4.69 -8.21
N CYS A 350 -10.16 4.98 -7.04
CA CYS A 350 -9.13 4.17 -6.39
C CYS A 350 -9.64 3.71 -5.03
N SER A 351 -9.32 2.48 -4.63
CA SER A 351 -9.69 1.94 -3.31
C SER A 351 -9.28 2.87 -2.15
N CYS A 352 -8.15 3.58 -2.27
CA CYS A 352 -7.68 4.48 -1.20
C CYS A 352 -8.38 5.85 -1.11
N ARG A 353 -9.39 6.14 -1.94
CA ARG A 353 -10.22 7.35 -1.85
C ARG A 353 -9.45 8.68 -1.83
N ASP A 354 -8.33 8.72 -2.55
CA ASP A 354 -7.46 9.88 -2.66
C ASP A 354 -6.73 10.30 -1.36
N PHE A 355 -6.80 9.50 -0.30
CA PHE A 355 -5.90 9.61 0.87
C PHE A 355 -4.52 9.03 0.55
N TRP A 356 -3.92 9.52 -0.54
CA TRP A 356 -2.65 9.13 -1.18
C TRP A 356 -1.41 9.47 -0.34
#